data_AF-D2ZN07-F1
#
_entry.id   AF-D2ZN07-F1
#
_cell.length_a   1.000
_cell.length_b   1.000
_cell.length_c   1.000
_cell.angle_alpha   90.00
_cell.angle_beta   90.00
_cell.angle_gamma   90.00
#
_symmetry.space_group_name_H-M   'P 1'
#
loop_
_entity.id
_entity.type
_entity.pdbx_description
1 polymer ?
#
loop_
_entity_poly.entity_id
_entity_poly.type
_entity_poly.pdbx_seq_one_letter_code
_entity_poly.pdbx_strand_id
1 'polypeptide(L)'
;MGEFMKVLIITGNLAYPLIKNVVANANVEVIIHIADNTQVAAFLTPRIIIDEIKTHFANQLEEIDMILVPGLIKKGTREITKELGIPTFKGSTDGADLAMVLNLIDQIELSEDKPADKLIEEEKRKEALKFINDFENDEETIKNLLKKPNNIMIGNLPVGEDFPMRVLSEIANAPFLSKEALIHKCQYFVDSGADMIDIGMAAGEDFSDKVPELIDTLRPIVGDRPLSIDTLNAKEIEVAAKHGIDLVLSLDLGNNSKVLDVLKETNTPAVLLPTNFSEGFTPKTPEERVNVMNQLIEDTKGIDYVADLILDPVNSSSIVESIMACFEFHKTNKAPMFFGVGNVTELMDADSGGVNVLLAGIGMELGVSILFTPEESGKTRGSVYELSTASKMMFLAKHRQSIPKDLGINLVEFKDKHKRLDIIENETDGVPEVKQAKPMKFVRDKAGSFKISVDYGTTVKSSRIIATHFKKNKADLVIVGNTAKEIYEEIINKKLVTRMEHAAYLGSELQKAQIAMITGKEYVQDFDLFKNPDEFKI
;
A
#
# COMPACT_ATOMS: atom_id res chain seq x y z
N MET A 1 -13.76 40.13 -20.05
CA MET A 1 -13.88 38.66 -20.00
C MET A 1 -12.51 38.16 -20.35
N GLY A 2 -11.81 37.48 -19.44
CA GLY A 2 -10.52 36.88 -19.80
C GLY A 2 -10.79 35.85 -20.90
N GLU A 3 -9.99 35.86 -21.97
CA GLU A 3 -10.00 34.77 -22.95
C GLU A 3 -9.70 33.48 -22.19
N PHE A 4 -10.63 32.53 -22.23
CA PHE A 4 -10.37 31.19 -21.72
C PHE A 4 -9.38 30.53 -22.67
N MET A 5 -8.33 29.91 -22.14
CA MET A 5 -7.35 29.16 -22.92
C MET A 5 -8.09 28.12 -23.79
N LYS A 6 -7.77 28.08 -25.08
CA LYS A 6 -8.38 27.15 -26.05
C LYS A 6 -7.43 25.99 -26.34
N VAL A 7 -7.83 24.79 -25.91
CA VAL A 7 -7.01 23.57 -25.99
C VAL A 7 -7.57 22.63 -27.05
N LEU A 8 -6.76 22.28 -28.05
CA LEU A 8 -7.08 21.24 -29.02
C LEU A 8 -6.57 19.88 -28.54
N ILE A 9 -7.49 18.92 -28.37
CA ILE A 9 -7.17 17.56 -27.98
C ILE A 9 -7.35 16.66 -29.20
N ILE A 10 -6.27 15.99 -29.63
CA ILE A 10 -6.33 15.01 -30.71
C ILE A 10 -6.42 13.59 -30.15
N THR A 11 -7.36 12.79 -30.65
CA THR A 11 -7.60 11.43 -30.16
C THR A 11 -8.04 10.48 -31.27
N GLY A 12 -8.19 9.19 -30.94
CA GLY A 12 -8.75 8.16 -31.81
C GLY A 12 -10.21 7.85 -31.47
N ASN A 13 -10.90 7.14 -32.37
CA ASN A 13 -12.33 6.83 -32.23
C ASN A 13 -12.70 6.13 -30.92
N LEU A 14 -11.86 5.21 -30.43
CA LEU A 14 -12.16 4.43 -29.23
C LEU A 14 -12.10 5.25 -27.94
N ALA A 15 -11.25 6.28 -27.89
CA ALA A 15 -11.07 7.12 -26.70
C ALA A 15 -12.00 8.35 -26.68
N TYR A 16 -12.56 8.74 -27.84
CA TYR A 16 -13.42 9.91 -27.97
C TYR A 16 -14.62 9.93 -27.00
N PRO A 17 -15.42 8.86 -26.83
CA PRO A 17 -16.58 8.90 -25.94
C PRO A 17 -16.21 9.22 -24.49
N LEU A 18 -15.10 8.64 -24.01
CA LEU A 18 -14.59 8.90 -22.67
C LEU A 18 -14.11 10.34 -22.55
N ILE A 19 -13.25 10.79 -23.47
CA ILE A 19 -12.68 12.14 -23.44
C ILE A 19 -13.78 13.20 -23.49
N LYS A 20 -14.79 13.03 -24.35
CA LYS A 20 -15.93 13.95 -24.45
C LYS A 20 -16.66 14.12 -23.13
N ASN A 21 -16.86 13.03 -22.38
CA ASN A 21 -17.52 13.07 -21.08
C ASN A 21 -16.62 13.73 -20.02
N VAL A 22 -15.33 13.41 -20.04
CA VAL A 22 -14.35 13.89 -19.04
C VAL A 22 -14.14 15.40 -19.15
N VAL A 23 -13.99 15.94 -20.37
CA VAL A 23 -13.67 17.36 -20.57
C VAL A 23 -14.89 18.29 -20.50
N ALA A 24 -16.11 17.74 -20.32
CA ALA A 24 -17.34 18.53 -20.28
C ALA A 24 -17.37 19.56 -19.13
N ASN A 25 -16.62 19.31 -18.05
CA ASN A 25 -16.52 20.19 -16.88
C ASN A 25 -15.11 20.82 -16.75
N ALA A 26 -14.33 20.88 -17.83
CA ALA A 26 -13.01 21.48 -17.79
C ALA A 26 -13.10 23.01 -17.64
N ASN A 27 -12.13 23.60 -16.94
CA ASN A 27 -12.05 25.05 -16.74
C ASN A 27 -11.53 25.84 -17.97
N VAL A 28 -11.33 25.16 -19.11
CA VAL A 28 -10.77 25.71 -20.35
C VAL A 28 -11.67 25.38 -21.53
N GLU A 29 -11.56 26.14 -22.63
CA GLU A 29 -12.30 25.83 -23.84
C GLU A 29 -11.62 24.65 -24.55
N VAL A 30 -12.33 23.54 -24.75
CA VAL A 30 -11.75 22.32 -25.31
C VAL A 30 -12.35 22.01 -26.69
N ILE A 31 -11.49 21.88 -27.69
CA ILE A 31 -11.84 21.31 -28.99
C ILE A 31 -11.33 19.86 -29.01
N ILE A 32 -12.20 18.90 -29.36
CA ILE A 32 -11.80 17.49 -29.50
C ILE A 32 -11.81 17.12 -30.98
N HIS A 33 -10.65 16.74 -31.52
CA HIS A 33 -10.51 16.22 -32.87
C HIS A 33 -10.28 14.71 -32.86
N ILE A 34 -11.05 13.99 -33.67
CA ILE A 34 -10.85 12.56 -33.92
C ILE A 34 -10.00 12.45 -35.18
N ALA A 35 -8.78 11.92 -35.07
CA ALA A 35 -7.92 11.73 -36.22
C ALA A 35 -8.53 10.74 -37.23
N ASP A 36 -8.48 11.07 -38.51
CA ASP A 36 -9.08 10.29 -39.58
C ASP A 36 -8.47 8.88 -39.61
N ASN A 37 -9.32 7.88 -39.86
CA ASN A 37 -8.94 6.46 -39.96
C ASN A 37 -8.16 5.91 -38.76
N THR A 38 -8.20 6.58 -37.60
CA THR A 38 -7.49 6.16 -36.39
C THR A 38 -8.45 5.62 -35.34
N GLN A 39 -8.37 4.31 -35.08
CA GLN A 39 -9.14 3.64 -34.04
C GLN A 39 -8.55 3.89 -32.65
N VAL A 40 -7.26 3.60 -32.49
CA VAL A 40 -6.54 3.65 -31.21
C VAL A 40 -5.65 4.89 -31.15
N ALA A 41 -5.90 5.76 -30.18
CA ALA A 41 -5.19 7.05 -30.02
C ALA A 41 -3.66 6.89 -29.85
N ALA A 42 -3.20 5.81 -29.21
CA ALA A 42 -1.78 5.53 -29.00
C ALA A 42 -0.97 5.27 -30.29
N PHE A 43 -1.64 5.04 -31.44
CA PHE A 43 -0.98 4.83 -32.73
C PHE A 43 -0.71 6.12 -33.50
N LEU A 44 -1.15 7.27 -32.99
CA LEU A 44 -0.82 8.55 -33.57
C LEU A 44 0.70 8.79 -33.55
N THR A 45 1.18 9.43 -34.62
CA THR A 45 2.57 9.87 -34.76
C THR A 45 2.60 11.38 -34.99
N PRO A 46 3.71 12.07 -34.68
CA PRO A 46 3.83 13.50 -34.92
C PRO A 46 3.40 13.93 -36.32
N ARG A 47 3.79 13.19 -37.36
CA ARG A 47 3.41 13.48 -38.75
C ARG A 47 1.91 13.39 -38.99
N ILE A 48 1.26 12.31 -38.52
CA ILE A 48 -0.19 12.15 -38.65
C ILE A 48 -0.90 13.31 -37.95
N ILE A 49 -0.46 13.68 -36.74
CA ILE A 49 -1.05 14.78 -35.97
C ILE A 49 -0.89 16.12 -36.70
N ILE A 50 0.29 16.40 -37.24
CA ILE A 50 0.55 17.61 -38.04
C ILE A 50 -0.36 17.66 -39.27
N ASP A 51 -0.47 16.56 -40.02
CA ASP A 51 -1.27 16.49 -41.25
C ASP A 51 -2.76 16.67 -40.96
N GLU A 52 -3.27 16.03 -39.90
CA GLU A 52 -4.64 16.19 -39.41
C GLU A 52 -4.95 17.65 -39.05
N ILE A 53 -4.08 18.27 -38.26
CA ILE A 53 -4.29 19.64 -37.78
C ILE A 53 -4.23 20.64 -38.95
N LYS A 54 -3.26 20.47 -39.86
CA LYS A 54 -3.18 21.30 -41.07
C LYS A 54 -4.36 21.10 -42.02
N THR A 55 -4.97 19.92 -42.06
CA THR A 55 -6.10 19.64 -42.94
C THR A 55 -7.40 20.22 -42.40
N HIS A 56 -7.67 20.03 -41.11
CA HIS A 56 -8.97 20.34 -40.50
C HIS A 56 -9.03 21.69 -39.78
N PHE A 57 -7.88 22.22 -39.34
CA PHE A 57 -7.81 23.44 -38.51
C PHE A 57 -6.97 24.56 -39.11
N ALA A 58 -6.57 24.48 -40.40
CA ALA A 58 -5.70 25.47 -41.06
C ALA A 58 -6.09 26.94 -40.80
N ASN A 59 -7.38 27.24 -40.79
CA ASN A 59 -7.92 28.60 -40.64
C ASN A 59 -8.19 29.00 -39.18
N GLN A 60 -7.95 28.10 -38.22
CA GLN A 60 -8.24 28.27 -36.79
C GLN A 60 -6.99 28.12 -35.91
N LEU A 61 -5.81 27.93 -36.50
CA LEU A 61 -4.56 27.72 -35.75
C LEU A 61 -4.22 28.89 -34.83
N GLU A 62 -4.53 30.13 -35.24
CA GLU A 62 -4.29 31.33 -34.43
C GLU A 62 -5.22 31.42 -33.20
N GLU A 63 -6.31 30.65 -33.16
CA GLU A 63 -7.24 30.59 -32.03
C GLU A 63 -6.88 29.50 -31.03
N ILE A 64 -5.91 28.62 -31.34
CA ILE A 64 -5.55 27.48 -30.49
C ILE A 64 -4.28 27.82 -29.70
N ASP A 65 -4.42 27.89 -28.38
CA ASP A 65 -3.30 28.21 -27.48
C ASP A 65 -2.40 26.99 -27.22
N MET A 66 -2.97 25.79 -27.25
CA MET A 66 -2.26 24.56 -26.91
C MET A 66 -2.85 23.33 -27.60
N ILE A 67 -1.99 22.36 -27.94
CA ILE A 67 -2.39 21.05 -28.41
C ILE A 67 -2.01 19.98 -27.38
N LEU A 68 -2.98 19.17 -26.95
CA LEU A 68 -2.74 17.96 -26.18
C LEU A 68 -2.89 16.73 -27.06
N VAL A 69 -1.84 15.90 -27.06
CA VAL A 69 -1.82 14.61 -27.77
C VAL A 69 -1.93 13.46 -26.77
N PRO A 70 -2.30 12.24 -27.19
CA PRO A 70 -2.42 11.12 -26.27
C PRO A 70 -1.09 10.83 -25.56
N GLY A 71 -1.10 10.64 -24.23
CA GLY A 71 0.14 10.42 -23.47
C GLY A 71 0.94 9.20 -23.92
N LEU A 72 0.26 8.20 -24.50
CA LEU A 72 0.85 6.95 -24.98
C LEU A 72 1.53 7.03 -26.36
N ILE A 73 1.57 8.20 -27.04
CA ILE A 73 2.30 8.29 -28.30
C ILE A 73 3.80 7.99 -28.08
N LYS A 74 4.38 7.23 -29.01
CA LYS A 74 5.77 6.73 -28.86
C LYS A 74 6.83 7.82 -28.93
N LYS A 75 6.60 8.87 -29.73
CA LYS A 75 7.55 9.97 -29.95
C LYS A 75 7.20 11.18 -29.09
N GLY A 76 8.18 12.07 -28.89
CA GLY A 76 7.95 13.40 -28.34
C GLY A 76 7.15 14.29 -29.30
N THR A 77 6.71 15.43 -28.80
CA THR A 77 5.84 16.38 -29.51
C THR A 77 6.57 17.60 -30.08
N ARG A 78 7.89 17.73 -29.83
CA ARG A 78 8.76 18.80 -30.37
C ARG A 78 8.59 19.05 -31.88
N GLU A 79 8.48 17.97 -32.67
CA GLU A 79 8.29 18.07 -34.13
C GLU A 79 6.98 18.77 -34.48
N ILE A 80 5.93 18.54 -33.68
CA ILE A 80 4.61 19.13 -33.83
C ILE A 80 4.65 20.61 -33.46
N THR A 81 5.22 20.94 -32.29
CA THR A 81 5.40 22.33 -31.82
C THR A 81 6.15 23.16 -32.87
N LYS A 82 7.26 22.62 -33.40
CA LYS A 82 8.10 23.31 -34.39
C LYS A 82 7.36 23.58 -35.70
N GLU A 83 6.55 22.63 -36.15
CA GLU A 83 5.91 22.69 -37.47
C GLU A 83 4.61 23.52 -37.46
N LEU A 84 3.87 23.51 -36.34
CA LEU A 84 2.60 24.22 -36.21
C LEU A 84 2.75 25.59 -35.53
N GLY A 85 3.85 25.84 -34.80
CA GLY A 85 4.05 27.07 -34.03
C GLY A 85 3.20 27.17 -32.76
N ILE A 86 2.46 26.11 -32.41
CA ILE A 86 1.59 26.02 -31.24
C ILE A 86 2.23 25.08 -30.21
N PRO A 87 2.32 25.48 -28.92
CA PRO A 87 2.78 24.59 -27.85
C PRO A 87 2.02 23.26 -27.86
N THR A 88 2.74 22.16 -28.07
CA THR A 88 2.16 20.82 -28.11
C THR A 88 2.76 19.96 -27.00
N PHE A 89 1.91 19.32 -26.21
CA PHE A 89 2.36 18.49 -25.07
C PHE A 89 1.67 17.14 -25.04
N LYS A 90 2.29 16.18 -24.35
CA LYS A 90 1.65 14.90 -24.06
C LYS A 90 0.64 15.08 -22.93
N GLY A 91 -0.61 14.67 -23.17
CA GLY A 91 -1.63 14.53 -22.14
C GLY A 91 -1.38 13.32 -21.24
N SER A 92 -2.38 12.97 -20.42
CA SER A 92 -2.34 11.77 -19.60
C SER A 92 -2.36 10.49 -20.45
N THR A 93 -1.85 9.40 -19.89
CA THR A 93 -1.94 8.06 -20.51
C THR A 93 -3.33 7.44 -20.39
N ASP A 94 -4.10 7.82 -19.37
CA ASP A 94 -5.51 7.48 -19.22
C ASP A 94 -6.39 8.69 -19.56
N GLY A 95 -7.41 8.46 -20.40
CA GLY A 95 -8.36 9.51 -20.78
C GLY A 95 -9.21 10.03 -19.63
N ALA A 96 -9.39 9.25 -18.55
CA ALA A 96 -10.12 9.66 -17.35
C ALA A 96 -9.42 10.82 -16.61
N ASP A 97 -8.09 10.88 -16.70
CA ASP A 97 -7.28 11.86 -15.97
C ASP A 97 -7.16 13.20 -16.68
N LEU A 98 -7.63 13.28 -17.92
CA LEU A 98 -7.46 14.45 -18.76
C LEU A 98 -8.17 15.68 -18.19
N ALA A 99 -9.31 15.50 -17.50
CA ALA A 99 -9.99 16.59 -16.81
C ALA A 99 -9.10 17.25 -15.75
N MET A 100 -8.38 16.43 -14.97
CA MET A 100 -7.47 16.94 -13.94
C MET A 100 -6.30 17.69 -14.56
N VAL A 101 -5.73 17.17 -15.65
CA VAL A 101 -4.67 17.87 -16.40
C VAL A 101 -5.16 19.23 -16.88
N LEU A 102 -6.36 19.31 -17.45
CA LEU A 102 -6.94 20.55 -17.95
C LEU A 102 -7.26 21.55 -16.83
N ASN A 103 -7.73 21.07 -15.68
CA ASN A 103 -8.06 21.93 -14.54
C ASN A 103 -6.84 22.50 -13.83
N LEU A 104 -5.68 21.84 -13.98
CA LEU A 104 -4.41 22.25 -13.39
C LEU A 104 -3.45 22.85 -14.42
N ILE A 105 -3.91 23.10 -15.65
CA ILE A 105 -3.04 23.45 -16.78
C ILE A 105 -2.20 24.71 -16.56
N ASP A 106 -2.71 25.67 -15.78
CA ASP A 106 -2.01 26.90 -15.39
C ASP A 106 -1.04 26.71 -14.21
N GLN A 107 -1.11 25.57 -13.53
CA GLN A 107 -0.35 25.24 -12.32
C GLN A 107 0.75 24.20 -12.56
N ILE A 108 0.69 23.47 -13.68
CA ILE A 108 1.63 22.39 -14.01
C ILE A 108 2.42 22.71 -15.27
N GLU A 109 3.72 22.40 -15.27
CA GLU A 109 4.56 22.53 -16.45
C GLU A 109 4.50 21.24 -17.28
N LEU A 110 3.66 21.26 -18.32
CA LEU A 110 3.48 20.13 -19.23
C LEU A 110 4.76 19.87 -20.04
N SER A 111 4.95 18.60 -20.42
CA SER A 111 6.17 18.14 -21.11
C SER A 111 5.88 17.70 -22.53
N GLU A 112 6.79 18.04 -23.43
CA GLU A 112 6.73 17.57 -24.82
C GLU A 112 7.04 16.08 -24.95
N ASP A 113 7.73 15.51 -23.95
CA ASP A 113 8.27 14.16 -23.97
C ASP A 113 7.65 13.25 -22.90
N LYS A 114 7.20 13.82 -21.77
CA LYS A 114 6.64 13.09 -20.61
C LYS A 114 5.11 13.21 -20.56
N PRO A 115 4.38 12.11 -20.36
CA PRO A 115 2.95 12.17 -20.07
C PRO A 115 2.64 12.96 -18.80
N ALA A 116 1.48 13.61 -18.77
CA ALA A 116 1.06 14.46 -17.66
C ALA A 116 0.75 13.70 -16.36
N ASP A 117 0.68 12.36 -16.37
CA ASP A 117 0.27 11.54 -15.23
C ASP A 117 1.14 11.77 -13.97
N LYS A 118 2.44 12.03 -14.15
CA LYS A 118 3.38 12.33 -13.05
C LYS A 118 3.15 13.71 -12.43
N LEU A 119 2.67 14.67 -13.22
CA LEU A 119 2.46 16.05 -12.78
C LEU A 119 1.22 16.19 -11.91
N ILE A 120 0.27 15.26 -12.08
CA ILE A 120 -1.00 15.25 -11.35
C ILE A 120 -1.06 14.16 -10.28
N GLU A 121 0.00 13.37 -10.10
CA GLU A 121 0.00 12.22 -9.17
C GLU A 121 -0.27 12.64 -7.72
N GLU A 122 0.37 13.72 -7.26
CA GLU A 122 0.14 14.27 -5.93
C GLU A 122 -1.29 14.80 -5.77
N GLU A 123 -1.84 15.44 -6.81
CA GLU A 123 -3.19 15.99 -6.75
C GLU A 123 -4.25 14.89 -6.77
N LYS A 124 -4.06 13.84 -7.59
CA LYS A 124 -4.87 12.61 -7.54
C LYS A 124 -4.87 12.00 -6.16
N ARG A 125 -3.69 11.91 -5.52
CA ARG A 125 -3.55 11.37 -4.17
C ARG A 125 -4.36 12.20 -3.18
N LYS A 126 -4.25 13.54 -3.24
CA LYS A 126 -5.02 14.44 -2.38
C LYS A 126 -6.52 14.29 -2.59
N GLU A 127 -7.01 14.31 -3.83
CA GLU A 127 -8.44 14.13 -4.14
C GLU A 127 -8.96 12.78 -3.66
N ALA A 128 -8.19 11.71 -3.87
CA ALA A 128 -8.54 10.37 -3.42
C ALA A 128 -8.67 10.29 -1.89
N LEU A 129 -7.68 10.81 -1.15
CA LEU A 129 -7.71 10.84 0.31
C LEU A 129 -8.81 11.78 0.84
N LYS A 130 -9.02 12.91 0.18
CA LYS A 130 -10.09 13.84 0.53
C LYS A 130 -11.46 13.19 0.37
N PHE A 131 -11.71 12.48 -0.73
CA PHE A 131 -12.97 11.76 -0.93
C PHE A 131 -13.26 10.77 0.20
N ILE A 132 -12.26 9.98 0.60
CA ILE A 132 -12.41 9.03 1.71
C ILE A 132 -12.70 9.78 3.00
N ASN A 133 -11.92 10.81 3.30
CA ASN A 133 -12.12 11.61 4.50
C ASN A 133 -13.51 12.28 4.54
N ASP A 134 -13.96 12.85 3.44
CA ASP A 134 -15.27 13.50 3.35
C ASP A 134 -16.39 12.47 3.55
N PHE A 135 -16.25 11.25 3.00
CA PHE A 135 -17.18 10.15 3.22
C PHE A 135 -17.20 9.68 4.69
N GLU A 136 -16.02 9.50 5.30
CA GLU A 136 -15.89 9.02 6.68
C GLU A 136 -16.28 10.05 7.74
N ASN A 137 -16.45 11.32 7.36
CA ASN A 137 -16.93 12.38 8.24
C ASN A 137 -18.39 12.80 7.95
N ASP A 138 -19.06 12.17 6.98
CA ASP A 138 -20.47 12.43 6.69
C ASP A 138 -21.38 11.66 7.67
N GLU A 139 -21.69 12.30 8.80
CA GLU A 139 -22.53 11.74 9.86
C GLU A 139 -23.91 11.28 9.38
N GLU A 140 -24.52 11.99 8.42
CA GLU A 140 -25.86 11.64 7.91
C GLU A 140 -25.79 10.36 7.07
N THR A 141 -24.80 10.28 6.18
CA THR A 141 -24.55 9.08 5.37
C THR A 141 -24.23 7.89 6.27
N ILE A 142 -23.31 8.03 7.23
CA ILE A 142 -22.95 6.96 8.18
C ILE A 142 -24.17 6.47 8.95
N LYS A 143 -24.97 7.38 9.51
CA LYS A 143 -26.19 7.03 10.25
C LYS A 143 -27.21 6.29 9.39
N ASN A 144 -27.29 6.59 8.11
CA ASN A 144 -28.18 5.87 7.20
C ASN A 144 -27.64 4.50 6.81
N LEU A 145 -26.32 4.37 6.62
CA LEU A 145 -25.66 3.09 6.32
C LEU A 145 -25.74 2.13 7.50
N LEU A 146 -25.55 2.59 8.74
CA LEU A 146 -25.64 1.77 9.96
C LEU A 146 -27.04 1.19 10.24
N LYS A 147 -28.08 1.59 9.50
CA LYS A 147 -29.41 0.96 9.58
C LYS A 147 -29.48 -0.35 8.79
N LYS A 148 -28.53 -0.58 7.89
CA LYS A 148 -28.49 -1.78 7.06
C LYS A 148 -27.87 -2.94 7.85
N PRO A 149 -28.32 -4.19 7.64
CA PRO A 149 -27.88 -5.35 8.43
C PRO A 149 -26.42 -5.78 8.19
N ASN A 150 -25.78 -5.20 7.17
CA ASN A 150 -24.38 -5.44 6.80
C ASN A 150 -23.38 -4.50 7.49
N ASN A 151 -23.87 -3.61 8.35
CA ASN A 151 -23.06 -2.60 9.01
C ASN A 151 -23.33 -2.63 10.52
N ILE A 152 -22.28 -2.49 11.32
CA ILE A 152 -22.32 -2.38 12.78
C ILE A 152 -21.42 -1.24 13.25
N MET A 153 -21.52 -0.90 14.54
CA MET A 153 -20.58 -0.01 15.21
C MET A 153 -19.69 -0.83 16.15
N ILE A 154 -18.37 -0.67 16.04
CA ILE A 154 -17.40 -1.21 17.00
C ILE A 154 -16.74 -0.02 17.69
N GLY A 155 -16.99 0.18 18.98
CA GLY A 155 -16.63 1.42 19.67
C GLY A 155 -17.24 2.64 18.97
N ASN A 156 -16.40 3.50 18.39
CA ASN A 156 -16.82 4.65 17.57
C ASN A 156 -16.57 4.46 16.06
N LEU A 157 -16.24 3.24 15.63
CA LEU A 157 -15.85 2.94 14.25
C LEU A 157 -16.99 2.22 13.51
N PRO A 158 -17.56 2.81 12.45
CA PRO A 158 -18.51 2.10 11.60
C PRO A 158 -17.79 1.03 10.78
N VAL A 159 -18.32 -0.19 10.82
CA VAL A 159 -17.74 -1.39 10.19
C VAL A 159 -18.79 -2.07 9.33
N GLY A 160 -18.45 -2.37 8.08
CA GLY A 160 -19.32 -3.07 7.15
C GLY A 160 -18.91 -2.86 5.70
N GLU A 161 -19.54 -3.56 4.76
CA GLU A 161 -19.16 -3.58 3.34
C GLU A 161 -19.42 -2.24 2.59
N ASP A 162 -20.16 -1.32 3.20
CA ASP A 162 -20.39 0.03 2.68
C ASP A 162 -19.27 1.02 3.05
N PHE A 163 -18.38 0.65 3.99
CA PHE A 163 -17.26 1.47 4.45
C PHE A 163 -15.94 0.97 3.86
N PRO A 164 -14.84 1.73 3.95
CA PRO A 164 -13.52 1.16 3.77
C PRO A 164 -13.33 -0.04 4.72
N MET A 165 -12.78 -1.14 4.22
CA MET A 165 -12.48 -2.29 5.08
C MET A 165 -11.55 -1.85 6.20
N ARG A 166 -11.87 -2.24 7.44
CA ARG A 166 -11.12 -1.83 8.61
C ARG A 166 -9.88 -2.69 8.80
N VAL A 167 -8.74 -2.07 9.03
CA VAL A 167 -7.50 -2.78 9.34
C VAL A 167 -7.38 -2.99 10.84
N LEU A 168 -7.46 -4.26 11.27
CA LEU A 168 -7.20 -4.69 12.64
C LEU A 168 -5.76 -5.21 12.73
N SER A 169 -4.92 -4.54 13.52
CA SER A 169 -3.50 -4.87 13.63
C SER A 169 -3.17 -5.54 14.96
N GLU A 170 -2.56 -6.72 14.90
CA GLU A 170 -2.26 -7.52 16.10
C GLU A 170 -0.90 -7.16 16.71
N ILE A 171 -0.91 -6.82 18.00
CA ILE A 171 0.29 -6.87 18.85
C ILE A 171 0.38 -8.28 19.43
N ALA A 172 1.04 -9.18 18.69
CA ALA A 172 1.18 -10.57 19.10
C ALA A 172 1.94 -10.70 20.44
N ASN A 173 1.52 -11.67 21.25
CA ASN A 173 2.17 -12.00 22.52
C ASN A 173 2.30 -10.80 23.48
N ALA A 174 1.30 -9.90 23.48
CA ALA A 174 1.30 -8.66 24.26
C ALA A 174 1.65 -8.85 25.76
N PRO A 175 1.19 -9.90 26.47
CA PRO A 175 1.54 -10.14 27.88
C PRO A 175 3.03 -10.31 28.18
N PHE A 176 3.87 -10.57 27.17
CA PHE A 176 5.31 -10.77 27.31
C PHE A 176 6.15 -9.55 26.93
N LEU A 177 5.53 -8.53 26.33
CA LEU A 177 6.22 -7.31 25.92
C LEU A 177 6.40 -6.37 27.12
N SER A 178 7.50 -5.62 27.12
CA SER A 178 7.64 -4.51 28.07
C SER A 178 6.63 -3.41 27.73
N LYS A 179 6.33 -2.56 28.70
CA LYS A 179 5.45 -1.40 28.51
C LYS A 179 5.91 -0.51 27.36
N GLU A 180 7.22 -0.27 27.24
CA GLU A 180 7.81 0.53 26.17
C GLU A 180 7.66 -0.14 24.81
N ALA A 181 7.85 -1.47 24.74
CA ALA A 181 7.69 -2.22 23.50
C ALA A 181 6.22 -2.21 23.03
N LEU A 182 5.26 -2.36 23.96
CA LEU A 182 3.82 -2.24 23.69
C LEU A 182 3.48 -0.87 23.10
N ILE A 183 3.90 0.21 23.77
CA ILE A 183 3.66 1.58 23.31
C ILE A 183 4.27 1.81 21.93
N HIS A 184 5.51 1.39 21.71
CA HIS A 184 6.18 1.58 20.42
C HIS A 184 5.50 0.81 19.28
N LYS A 185 5.12 -0.45 19.50
CA LYS A 185 4.44 -1.27 18.49
C LYS A 185 3.04 -0.72 18.19
N CYS A 186 2.30 -0.32 19.23
CA CYS A 186 1.00 0.32 19.08
C CYS A 186 1.08 1.64 18.28
N GLN A 187 2.02 2.53 18.64
CA GLN A 187 2.20 3.79 17.92
C GLN A 187 2.57 3.54 16.45
N TYR A 188 3.46 2.58 16.20
CA TYR A 188 3.84 2.19 14.84
C TYR A 188 2.64 1.72 14.01
N PHE A 189 1.73 0.91 14.57
CA PHE A 189 0.53 0.47 13.87
C PHE A 189 -0.48 1.60 13.63
N VAL A 190 -0.68 2.49 14.61
CA VAL A 190 -1.52 3.69 14.44
C VAL A 190 -0.95 4.57 13.31
N ASP A 191 0.35 4.83 13.31
CA ASP A 191 1.04 5.62 12.29
C ASP A 191 1.00 4.94 10.91
N SER A 192 0.96 3.60 10.89
CA SER A 192 0.82 2.81 9.65
C SER A 192 -0.60 2.81 9.11
N GLY A 193 -1.58 3.34 9.86
CA GLY A 193 -2.96 3.46 9.41
C GLY A 193 -3.87 2.30 9.84
N ALA A 194 -3.57 1.66 10.96
CA ALA A 194 -4.52 0.76 11.63
C ALA A 194 -5.78 1.51 12.06
N ASP A 195 -6.94 0.91 11.79
CA ASP A 195 -8.24 1.42 12.26
C ASP A 195 -8.56 0.90 13.67
N MET A 196 -8.02 -0.27 14.01
CA MET A 196 -8.18 -0.94 15.30
C MET A 196 -6.87 -1.62 15.70
N ILE A 197 -6.62 -1.73 17.01
CA ILE A 197 -5.47 -2.46 17.57
C ILE A 197 -5.99 -3.68 18.32
N ASP A 198 -5.40 -4.84 18.04
CA ASP A 198 -5.71 -6.09 18.72
C ASP A 198 -4.60 -6.47 19.72
N ILE A 199 -5.01 -6.87 20.92
CA ILE A 199 -4.16 -7.39 21.97
C ILE A 199 -4.10 -8.92 21.82
N GLY A 200 -3.07 -9.40 21.13
CA GLY A 200 -2.82 -10.83 20.96
C GLY A 200 -2.38 -11.46 22.28
N MET A 201 -3.28 -12.21 22.92
CA MET A 201 -2.98 -12.93 24.17
C MET A 201 -2.20 -14.21 23.88
N ALA A 202 -1.46 -14.69 24.86
CA ALA A 202 -0.66 -15.90 24.71
C ALA A 202 -1.50 -17.16 24.92
N ALA A 203 -1.41 -18.11 23.98
CA ALA A 203 -2.16 -19.36 24.06
C ALA A 203 -1.68 -20.27 25.20
N GLY A 204 -2.63 -20.95 25.86
CA GLY A 204 -2.35 -22.02 26.82
C GLY A 204 -2.08 -21.58 28.27
N GLU A 205 -2.05 -20.28 28.54
CA GLU A 205 -1.90 -19.71 29.89
C GLU A 205 -3.08 -18.77 30.22
N ASP A 206 -3.23 -18.40 31.49
CA ASP A 206 -4.25 -17.44 31.97
C ASP A 206 -3.53 -16.15 32.38
N PHE A 207 -3.75 -15.09 31.62
CA PHE A 207 -3.19 -13.76 31.83
C PHE A 207 -4.27 -12.71 32.14
N SER A 208 -5.42 -13.16 32.68
CA SER A 208 -6.54 -12.27 33.03
C SER A 208 -6.16 -11.16 34.01
N ASP A 209 -5.13 -11.35 34.84
CA ASP A 209 -4.59 -10.35 35.76
C ASP A 209 -3.83 -9.21 35.07
N LYS A 210 -3.25 -9.47 33.88
CA LYS A 210 -2.52 -8.47 33.08
C LYS A 210 -3.42 -7.65 32.17
N VAL A 211 -4.60 -8.15 31.82
CA VAL A 211 -5.53 -7.49 30.87
C VAL A 211 -5.79 -6.02 31.22
N PRO A 212 -6.10 -5.64 32.48
CA PRO A 212 -6.32 -4.23 32.82
C PRO A 212 -5.11 -3.33 32.52
N GLU A 213 -3.90 -3.78 32.85
CA GLU A 213 -2.67 -3.00 32.60
C GLU A 213 -2.38 -2.86 31.10
N LEU A 214 -2.65 -3.90 30.31
CA LEU A 214 -2.51 -3.87 28.85
C LEU A 214 -3.46 -2.82 28.24
N ILE A 215 -4.74 -2.87 28.62
CA ILE A 215 -5.74 -1.90 28.15
C ILE A 215 -5.36 -0.48 28.57
N ASP A 216 -5.03 -0.26 29.85
CA ASP A 216 -4.68 1.06 30.38
C ASP A 216 -3.42 1.63 29.73
N THR A 217 -2.47 0.77 29.34
CA THR A 217 -1.24 1.17 28.65
C THR A 217 -1.50 1.58 27.21
N LEU A 218 -2.35 0.84 26.50
CA LEU A 218 -2.59 1.04 25.07
C LEU A 218 -3.63 2.13 24.79
N ARG A 219 -4.66 2.26 25.62
CA ARG A 219 -5.78 3.20 25.42
C ARG A 219 -5.35 4.64 25.10
N PRO A 220 -4.36 5.26 25.80
CA PRO A 220 -3.91 6.61 25.48
C PRO A 220 -3.22 6.74 24.11
N ILE A 221 -2.64 5.67 23.59
CA ILE A 221 -1.94 5.63 22.29
C ILE A 221 -2.93 5.37 21.15
N VAL A 222 -3.89 4.47 21.40
CA VAL A 222 -4.94 4.10 20.45
C VAL A 222 -5.94 5.25 20.22
N GLY A 223 -6.22 6.04 21.28
CA GLY A 223 -7.17 7.15 21.24
C GLY A 223 -8.60 6.64 21.05
N ASP A 224 -9.34 7.27 20.14
CA ASP A 224 -10.75 6.92 19.85
C ASP A 224 -10.93 5.65 19.00
N ARG A 225 -9.83 5.03 18.56
CA ARG A 225 -9.87 3.78 17.81
C ARG A 225 -10.30 2.61 18.72
N PRO A 226 -11.02 1.62 18.19
CA PRO A 226 -11.33 0.42 18.95
C PRO A 226 -10.07 -0.36 19.34
N LEU A 227 -10.09 -0.89 20.57
CA LEU A 227 -9.14 -1.86 21.07
C LEU A 227 -9.84 -3.22 21.15
N SER A 228 -9.22 -4.22 20.54
CA SER A 228 -9.69 -5.61 20.51
C SER A 228 -8.82 -6.48 21.40
N ILE A 229 -9.37 -7.59 21.89
CA ILE A 229 -8.59 -8.64 22.58
C ILE A 229 -8.76 -9.97 21.84
N ASP A 230 -7.63 -10.60 21.49
CA ASP A 230 -7.62 -11.93 20.90
C ASP A 230 -7.27 -12.98 21.95
N THR A 231 -8.28 -13.72 22.36
CA THR A 231 -8.18 -14.84 23.30
C THR A 231 -9.42 -15.72 23.23
N LEU A 232 -9.23 -17.01 23.47
CA LEU A 232 -10.31 -17.98 23.69
C LEU A 232 -10.59 -18.22 25.18
N ASN A 233 -9.78 -17.66 26.09
CA ASN A 233 -9.90 -17.84 27.53
C ASN A 233 -11.06 -17.00 28.09
N ALA A 234 -12.12 -17.68 28.56
CA ALA A 234 -13.33 -17.03 29.06
C ALA A 234 -13.09 -16.00 30.18
N LYS A 235 -12.08 -16.20 31.06
CA LYS A 235 -11.77 -15.25 32.12
C LYS A 235 -11.13 -13.97 31.59
N GLU A 236 -10.23 -14.11 30.60
CA GLU A 236 -9.60 -12.95 29.96
C GLU A 236 -10.63 -12.12 29.22
N ILE A 237 -11.56 -12.77 28.51
CA ILE A 237 -12.71 -12.13 27.87
C ILE A 237 -13.56 -11.38 28.90
N GLU A 238 -13.92 -12.04 30.01
CA GLU A 238 -14.75 -11.44 31.05
C GLU A 238 -14.10 -10.19 31.67
N VAL A 239 -12.79 -10.26 31.98
CA VAL A 239 -12.04 -9.13 32.52
C VAL A 239 -11.93 -8.01 31.49
N ALA A 240 -11.63 -8.32 30.23
CA ALA A 240 -11.49 -7.33 29.17
C ALA A 240 -12.81 -6.60 28.90
N ALA A 241 -13.92 -7.33 28.80
CA ALA A 241 -15.26 -6.77 28.61
C ALA A 241 -15.61 -5.78 29.75
N LYS A 242 -15.42 -6.19 31.00
CA LYS A 242 -15.66 -5.34 32.17
C LYS A 242 -14.72 -4.15 32.26
N HIS A 243 -13.53 -4.24 31.67
CA HIS A 243 -12.53 -3.18 31.62
C HIS A 243 -12.61 -2.33 30.34
N GLY A 244 -13.71 -2.43 29.58
CA GLY A 244 -14.01 -1.54 28.46
C GLY A 244 -13.22 -1.82 27.18
N ILE A 245 -13.01 -3.10 26.86
CA ILE A 245 -12.59 -3.50 25.50
C ILE A 245 -13.72 -3.26 24.49
N ASP A 246 -13.37 -2.93 23.25
CA ASP A 246 -14.34 -2.55 22.22
C ASP A 246 -14.75 -3.73 21.33
N LEU A 247 -13.93 -4.78 21.27
CA LEU A 247 -14.15 -5.98 20.46
C LEU A 247 -13.48 -7.21 21.12
N VAL A 248 -14.11 -8.38 20.99
CA VAL A 248 -13.51 -9.68 21.34
C VAL A 248 -13.29 -10.50 20.07
N LEU A 249 -12.07 -10.92 19.78
CA LEU A 249 -11.73 -11.51 18.47
C LEU A 249 -12.12 -12.98 18.30
N SER A 250 -12.40 -13.77 19.35
CA SER A 250 -12.93 -15.09 19.07
C SER A 250 -13.89 -15.62 20.12
N LEU A 251 -15.16 -15.69 19.71
CA LEU A 251 -16.13 -16.60 20.28
C LEU A 251 -16.32 -17.82 19.38
N ASP A 252 -16.22 -18.99 19.99
CA ASP A 252 -16.46 -20.27 19.36
C ASP A 252 -17.51 -21.07 20.15
N LEU A 253 -17.78 -22.31 19.74
CA LEU A 253 -18.78 -23.15 20.42
C LEU A 253 -18.37 -23.53 21.85
N GLY A 254 -17.07 -23.51 22.16
CA GLY A 254 -16.51 -23.93 23.45
C GLY A 254 -16.47 -22.84 24.53
N ASN A 255 -16.48 -21.57 24.13
CA ASN A 255 -16.41 -20.45 25.06
C ASN A 255 -17.68 -19.58 25.14
N ASN A 256 -18.51 -19.52 24.08
CA ASN A 256 -19.60 -18.53 23.99
C ASN A 256 -20.53 -18.53 25.21
N SER A 257 -20.96 -19.71 25.66
CA SER A 257 -21.93 -19.85 26.75
C SER A 257 -21.44 -19.32 28.10
N LYS A 258 -20.11 -19.17 28.27
CA LYS A 258 -19.49 -18.69 29.50
C LYS A 258 -19.39 -17.17 29.56
N VAL A 259 -19.39 -16.50 28.40
CA VAL A 259 -19.08 -15.07 28.27
C VAL A 259 -20.21 -14.26 27.65
N LEU A 260 -21.20 -14.90 27.05
CA LEU A 260 -22.30 -14.20 26.37
C LEU A 260 -23.03 -13.19 27.28
N ASP A 261 -23.27 -13.54 28.54
CA ASP A 261 -23.98 -12.66 29.47
C ASP A 261 -23.20 -11.38 29.76
N VAL A 262 -21.87 -11.48 29.98
CA VAL A 262 -21.04 -10.30 30.21
C VAL A 262 -20.92 -9.44 28.95
N LEU A 263 -20.83 -10.04 27.76
CA LEU A 263 -20.75 -9.29 26.50
C LEU A 263 -22.06 -8.54 26.20
N LYS A 264 -23.22 -9.11 26.57
CA LYS A 264 -24.51 -8.41 26.53
C LYS A 264 -24.56 -7.25 27.52
N GLU A 265 -24.08 -7.46 28.74
CA GLU A 265 -24.04 -6.42 29.77
C GLU A 265 -23.18 -5.23 29.35
N THR A 266 -22.03 -5.49 28.74
CA THR A 266 -21.06 -4.46 28.32
C THR A 266 -21.29 -3.95 26.90
N ASN A 267 -22.28 -4.52 26.17
CA ASN A 267 -22.53 -4.24 24.76
C ASN A 267 -21.27 -4.38 23.89
N THR A 268 -20.46 -5.40 24.17
CA THR A 268 -19.19 -5.66 23.48
C THR A 268 -19.44 -6.61 22.32
N PRO A 269 -19.23 -6.18 21.05
CA PRO A 269 -19.33 -7.07 19.90
C PRO A 269 -18.23 -8.13 19.92
N ALA A 270 -18.44 -9.21 19.18
CA ALA A 270 -17.46 -10.28 19.04
C ALA A 270 -17.30 -10.76 17.60
N VAL A 271 -16.11 -11.23 17.28
CA VAL A 271 -15.88 -12.01 16.06
C VAL A 271 -16.20 -13.48 16.37
N LEU A 272 -17.12 -14.03 15.59
CA LEU A 272 -17.52 -15.44 15.71
C LEU A 272 -16.62 -16.29 14.83
N LEU A 273 -16.17 -17.41 15.38
CA LEU A 273 -15.26 -18.34 14.74
C LEU A 273 -15.88 -19.75 14.75
N PRO A 274 -16.15 -20.38 13.59
CA PRO A 274 -16.94 -21.60 13.48
C PRO A 274 -16.13 -22.83 13.89
N THR A 275 -15.74 -22.90 15.15
CA THR A 275 -14.88 -23.94 15.74
C THR A 275 -15.40 -24.37 17.12
N ASN A 276 -14.82 -25.43 17.67
CA ASN A 276 -14.90 -25.74 19.10
C ASN A 276 -13.51 -26.20 19.55
N PHE A 277 -12.63 -25.25 19.87
CA PHE A 277 -11.26 -25.57 20.27
C PHE A 277 -11.19 -26.34 21.58
N SER A 278 -12.15 -26.14 22.49
CA SER A 278 -12.22 -26.90 23.74
C SER A 278 -12.43 -28.41 23.53
N GLU A 279 -13.01 -28.80 22.39
CA GLU A 279 -13.20 -30.19 21.97
C GLU A 279 -12.30 -30.58 20.78
N GLY A 280 -11.40 -29.69 20.34
CA GLY A 280 -10.50 -29.94 19.20
C GLY A 280 -11.20 -30.03 17.84
N PHE A 281 -12.38 -29.41 17.69
CA PHE A 281 -13.15 -29.43 16.45
C PHE A 281 -12.88 -28.19 15.58
N THR A 282 -12.62 -28.44 14.29
CA THR A 282 -12.51 -27.43 13.24
C THR A 282 -13.16 -27.96 11.97
N PRO A 283 -14.09 -27.20 11.34
CA PRO A 283 -14.80 -27.63 10.14
C PRO A 283 -13.82 -27.76 8.96
N LYS A 284 -14.12 -28.68 8.04
CA LYS A 284 -13.24 -29.03 6.93
C LYS A 284 -13.77 -28.61 5.57
N THR A 285 -15.07 -28.35 5.45
CA THR A 285 -15.69 -27.94 4.18
C THR A 285 -16.35 -26.56 4.28
N PRO A 286 -16.57 -25.86 3.15
CA PRO A 286 -17.33 -24.61 3.14
C PRO A 286 -18.73 -24.74 3.76
N GLU A 287 -19.43 -25.85 3.48
CA GLU A 287 -20.77 -26.10 4.01
C GLU A 287 -20.75 -26.28 5.54
N GLU A 288 -19.80 -27.03 6.08
CA GLU A 288 -19.65 -27.19 7.52
C GLU A 288 -19.36 -25.86 8.22
N ARG A 289 -18.50 -25.02 7.64
CA ARG A 289 -18.21 -23.68 8.18
C ARG A 289 -19.46 -22.82 8.28
N VAL A 290 -20.26 -22.77 7.21
CA VAL A 290 -21.51 -22.01 7.18
C VAL A 290 -22.52 -22.56 8.19
N ASN A 291 -22.65 -23.89 8.30
CA ASN A 291 -23.58 -24.52 9.24
C ASN A 291 -23.20 -24.23 10.70
N VAL A 292 -21.91 -24.34 11.04
CA VAL A 292 -21.41 -24.04 12.39
C VAL A 292 -21.52 -22.54 12.68
N MET A 293 -21.23 -21.68 11.71
CA MET A 293 -21.42 -20.23 11.84
C MET A 293 -22.89 -19.89 12.15
N ASN A 294 -23.83 -20.49 11.42
CA ASN A 294 -25.26 -20.28 11.67
C ASN A 294 -25.68 -20.74 13.08
N GLN A 295 -25.12 -21.85 13.57
CA GLN A 295 -25.34 -22.30 14.95
C GLN A 295 -24.79 -21.29 15.95
N LEU A 296 -23.57 -20.79 15.76
CA LEU A 296 -22.98 -19.78 16.64
C LEU A 296 -23.78 -18.49 16.67
N ILE A 297 -24.27 -18.02 15.52
CA ILE A 297 -25.12 -16.83 15.44
C ILE A 297 -26.40 -17.01 16.26
N GLU A 298 -27.00 -18.21 16.22
CA GLU A 298 -28.17 -18.53 17.04
C GLU A 298 -27.83 -18.53 18.54
N ASP A 299 -26.73 -19.20 18.91
CA ASP A 299 -26.29 -19.34 20.31
C ASP A 299 -25.84 -18.01 20.92
N THR A 300 -25.37 -17.08 20.10
CA THR A 300 -24.89 -15.75 20.52
C THR A 300 -25.89 -14.62 20.29
N LYS A 301 -27.17 -14.93 20.06
CA LYS A 301 -28.22 -13.91 19.90
C LYS A 301 -28.20 -12.86 21.02
N GLY A 302 -28.20 -11.60 20.61
CA GLY A 302 -28.26 -10.43 21.49
C GLY A 302 -26.94 -9.68 21.66
N ILE A 303 -25.88 -10.08 20.93
CA ILE A 303 -24.69 -9.24 20.71
C ILE A 303 -24.53 -8.96 19.22
N ASP A 304 -23.90 -7.83 18.89
CA ASP A 304 -23.41 -7.56 17.54
C ASP A 304 -22.21 -8.45 17.24
N TYR A 305 -22.02 -8.82 15.97
CA TYR A 305 -20.96 -9.75 15.59
C TYR A 305 -20.36 -9.49 14.22
N VAL A 306 -19.15 -10.00 14.04
CA VAL A 306 -18.48 -10.15 12.74
C VAL A 306 -18.23 -11.64 12.50
N ALA A 307 -18.53 -12.14 11.31
CA ALA A 307 -18.33 -13.55 10.98
C ALA A 307 -16.92 -13.79 10.41
N ASP A 308 -16.10 -14.61 11.06
CA ASP A 308 -14.87 -15.16 10.51
C ASP A 308 -15.10 -16.58 10.00
N LEU A 309 -15.07 -16.79 8.68
CA LEU A 309 -15.25 -18.12 8.08
C LEU A 309 -13.90 -18.86 7.90
N ILE A 310 -12.85 -18.39 8.56
CA ILE A 310 -11.48 -18.90 8.57
C ILE A 310 -10.84 -18.72 7.20
N LEU A 311 -9.91 -17.78 7.06
CA LEU A 311 -9.06 -17.69 5.87
C LEU A 311 -7.83 -18.57 6.02
N ASP A 312 -7.83 -19.73 5.35
CA ASP A 312 -6.71 -20.67 5.42
C ASP A 312 -5.49 -20.23 4.60
N PRO A 313 -4.27 -20.56 5.06
CA PRO A 313 -3.05 -20.47 4.27
C PRO A 313 -3.12 -21.30 2.98
N VAL A 314 -2.42 -20.88 1.94
CA VAL A 314 -2.30 -21.63 0.68
C VAL A 314 -1.75 -23.03 0.95
N ASN A 315 -2.43 -24.07 0.45
CA ASN A 315 -2.02 -25.48 0.57
C ASN A 315 -1.94 -26.02 2.01
N SER A 316 -2.68 -25.43 2.95
CA SER A 316 -2.91 -26.01 4.29
C SER A 316 -4.17 -26.88 4.32
N SER A 317 -5.35 -26.25 4.32
CA SER A 317 -6.64 -26.86 3.94
C SER A 317 -6.98 -26.41 2.52
N SER A 318 -7.53 -25.20 2.34
CA SER A 318 -7.69 -24.57 1.03
C SER A 318 -8.15 -23.11 1.15
N ILE A 319 -7.35 -22.18 0.64
CA ILE A 319 -7.75 -20.77 0.52
C ILE A 319 -8.99 -20.60 -0.38
N VAL A 320 -9.13 -21.46 -1.40
CA VAL A 320 -10.29 -21.43 -2.31
C VAL A 320 -11.55 -21.84 -1.57
N GLU A 321 -11.49 -22.88 -0.74
CA GLU A 321 -12.64 -23.29 0.08
C GLU A 321 -12.98 -22.24 1.14
N SER A 322 -11.98 -21.56 1.71
CA SER A 322 -12.20 -20.43 2.61
C SER A 322 -12.97 -19.30 1.92
N ILE A 323 -12.58 -18.95 0.69
CA ILE A 323 -13.28 -17.97 -0.14
C ILE A 323 -14.71 -18.43 -0.46
N MET A 324 -14.90 -19.71 -0.81
CA MET A 324 -16.22 -20.28 -1.06
C MET A 324 -17.11 -20.25 0.19
N ALA A 325 -16.55 -20.50 1.38
CA ALA A 325 -17.30 -20.43 2.64
C ALA A 325 -17.82 -19.01 2.89
N CYS A 326 -16.97 -18.00 2.68
CA CYS A 326 -17.36 -16.59 2.76
C CYS A 326 -18.45 -16.25 1.73
N PHE A 327 -18.28 -16.69 0.48
CA PHE A 327 -19.25 -16.46 -0.58
C PHE A 327 -20.62 -17.09 -0.29
N GLU A 328 -20.65 -18.35 0.15
CA GLU A 328 -21.89 -19.07 0.49
C GLU A 328 -22.55 -18.50 1.74
N PHE A 329 -21.77 -18.10 2.75
CA PHE A 329 -22.28 -17.37 3.91
C PHE A 329 -22.92 -16.04 3.46
N HIS A 330 -22.19 -15.22 2.70
CA HIS A 330 -22.62 -13.89 2.29
C HIS A 330 -23.88 -13.90 1.39
N LYS A 331 -24.19 -15.02 0.72
CA LYS A 331 -25.45 -15.20 -0.03
C LYS A 331 -26.68 -15.27 0.87
N THR A 332 -26.53 -15.76 2.09
CA THR A 332 -27.64 -16.04 3.00
C THR A 332 -27.66 -15.11 4.21
N ASN A 333 -26.51 -14.56 4.59
CA ASN A 333 -26.35 -13.64 5.69
C ASN A 333 -25.49 -12.44 5.26
N LYS A 334 -25.94 -11.22 5.55
CA LYS A 334 -25.25 -9.99 5.14
C LYS A 334 -24.38 -9.38 6.23
N ALA A 335 -24.26 -10.01 7.39
CA ALA A 335 -23.44 -9.50 8.49
C ALA A 335 -21.99 -9.20 8.05
N PRO A 336 -21.33 -8.24 8.71
CA PRO A 336 -19.91 -7.95 8.49
C PRO A 336 -19.06 -9.23 8.57
N MET A 337 -18.10 -9.37 7.66
CA MET A 337 -17.19 -10.51 7.61
C MET A 337 -15.75 -10.10 7.92
N PHE A 338 -14.99 -11.05 8.43
CA PHE A 338 -13.60 -10.91 8.84
C PHE A 338 -12.68 -11.71 7.92
N PHE A 339 -11.52 -11.15 7.58
CA PHE A 339 -10.43 -11.86 6.91
C PHE A 339 -9.16 -11.79 7.75
N GLY A 340 -8.71 -12.94 8.26
CA GLY A 340 -7.37 -13.15 8.78
C GLY A 340 -6.32 -13.17 7.67
N VAL A 341 -6.05 -12.02 7.06
CA VAL A 341 -5.09 -11.86 5.95
C VAL A 341 -3.70 -12.39 6.33
N GLY A 342 -3.28 -12.13 7.57
CA GLY A 342 -2.03 -12.62 8.15
C GLY A 342 -1.79 -14.12 7.98
N ASN A 343 -2.84 -14.94 8.03
CA ASN A 343 -2.75 -16.39 7.87
C ASN A 343 -2.21 -16.78 6.48
N VAL A 344 -2.43 -15.95 5.47
CA VAL A 344 -1.96 -16.20 4.11
C VAL A 344 -0.60 -15.54 3.88
N THR A 345 -0.45 -14.28 4.26
CA THR A 345 0.74 -13.48 3.93
C THR A 345 1.96 -13.88 4.75
N GLU A 346 1.81 -14.19 6.04
CA GLU A 346 2.91 -14.66 6.90
C GLU A 346 3.40 -16.05 6.48
N LEU A 347 2.55 -16.86 5.84
CA LEU A 347 2.85 -18.23 5.46
C LEU A 347 3.14 -18.40 3.96
N MET A 348 3.49 -17.31 3.29
CA MET A 348 3.91 -17.32 1.89
C MET A 348 5.22 -16.54 1.71
N ASP A 349 6.15 -17.08 0.92
CA ASP A 349 7.42 -16.42 0.58
C ASP A 349 7.25 -15.57 -0.69
N ALA A 350 6.50 -14.48 -0.56
CA ALA A 350 6.25 -13.48 -1.59
C ALA A 350 6.26 -12.06 -1.00
N ASP A 351 6.38 -11.04 -1.85
CA ASP A 351 6.26 -9.64 -1.42
C ASP A 351 4.82 -9.39 -0.93
N SER A 352 4.67 -9.03 0.35
CA SER A 352 3.38 -8.90 1.03
C SER A 352 2.44 -7.91 0.35
N GLY A 353 2.95 -6.77 -0.13
CA GLY A 353 2.13 -5.73 -0.77
C GLY A 353 1.26 -6.24 -1.93
N GLY A 354 1.80 -7.10 -2.80
CA GLY A 354 1.03 -7.67 -3.91
C GLY A 354 -0.05 -8.66 -3.45
N VAL A 355 0.26 -9.42 -2.39
CA VAL A 355 -0.65 -10.41 -1.79
C VAL A 355 -1.78 -9.71 -1.04
N ASN A 356 -1.44 -8.71 -0.23
CA ASN A 356 -2.36 -7.87 0.52
C ASN A 356 -3.36 -7.16 -0.40
N VAL A 357 -2.89 -6.59 -1.52
CA VAL A 357 -3.78 -5.99 -2.53
C VAL A 357 -4.75 -7.00 -3.13
N LEU A 358 -4.27 -8.20 -3.48
CA LEU A 358 -5.11 -9.24 -4.07
C LEU A 358 -6.16 -9.74 -3.07
N LEU A 359 -5.77 -10.01 -1.82
CA LEU A 359 -6.69 -10.48 -0.77
C LEU A 359 -7.70 -9.41 -0.37
N ALA A 360 -7.30 -8.14 -0.31
CA ALA A 360 -8.22 -7.03 -0.12
C ALA A 360 -9.21 -6.90 -1.29
N GLY A 361 -8.77 -7.09 -2.53
CA GLY A 361 -9.65 -7.10 -3.71
C GLY A 361 -10.70 -8.21 -3.63
N ILE A 362 -10.27 -9.44 -3.30
CA ILE A 362 -11.18 -10.58 -3.07
C ILE A 362 -12.13 -10.26 -1.90
N GLY A 363 -11.63 -9.70 -0.80
CA GLY A 363 -12.41 -9.31 0.36
C GLY A 363 -13.50 -8.29 -0.01
N MET A 364 -13.17 -7.26 -0.77
CA MET A 364 -14.12 -6.27 -1.28
C MET A 364 -15.23 -6.91 -2.11
N GLU A 365 -14.89 -7.86 -3.00
CA GLU A 365 -15.88 -8.57 -3.83
C GLU A 365 -16.79 -9.49 -3.02
N LEU A 366 -16.28 -10.04 -1.90
CA LEU A 366 -17.04 -10.89 -0.99
C LEU A 366 -17.88 -10.11 0.03
N GLY A 367 -17.65 -8.80 0.21
CA GLY A 367 -18.29 -8.01 1.27
C GLY A 367 -17.59 -8.12 2.64
N VAL A 368 -16.30 -8.48 2.66
CA VAL A 368 -15.47 -8.44 3.86
C VAL A 368 -15.37 -7.02 4.40
N SER A 369 -15.37 -6.89 5.72
CA SER A 369 -15.42 -5.62 6.44
C SER A 369 -14.19 -5.37 7.30
N ILE A 370 -13.49 -6.42 7.74
CA ILE A 370 -12.26 -6.32 8.54
C ILE A 370 -11.14 -7.14 7.87
N LEU A 371 -9.98 -6.51 7.71
CA LEU A 371 -8.73 -7.14 7.29
C LEU A 371 -7.79 -7.19 8.51
N PHE A 372 -7.42 -8.39 8.93
CA PHE A 372 -6.58 -8.62 10.09
C PHE A 372 -5.19 -9.10 9.69
N THR A 373 -4.17 -8.47 10.27
CA THR A 373 -2.78 -8.86 10.06
C THR A 373 -1.95 -8.61 11.32
N PRO A 374 -1.02 -9.52 11.64
CA PRO A 374 0.13 -9.19 12.43
C PRO A 374 1.27 -8.63 11.54
N GLU A 375 2.40 -8.31 12.17
CA GLU A 375 3.69 -8.09 11.50
C GLU A 375 4.79 -8.81 12.29
N GLU A 376 4.84 -10.14 12.19
CA GLU A 376 5.75 -10.99 12.98
C GLU A 376 7.04 -11.34 12.24
N SER A 377 7.01 -11.38 10.91
CA SER A 377 8.19 -11.71 10.12
C SER A 377 8.72 -10.52 9.31
N GLY A 378 10.00 -10.59 8.94
CA GLY A 378 10.63 -9.51 8.16
C GLY A 378 10.00 -9.30 6.77
N LYS A 379 9.30 -10.30 6.23
CA LYS A 379 8.63 -10.26 4.91
C LYS A 379 7.26 -9.59 4.94
N THR A 380 6.63 -9.53 6.10
CA THR A 380 5.32 -8.87 6.31
C THR A 380 5.45 -7.53 7.02
N ARG A 381 6.66 -7.08 7.37
CA ARG A 381 6.90 -5.73 7.90
C ARG A 381 6.29 -4.68 6.98
N GLY A 382 5.43 -3.82 7.53
CA GLY A 382 4.66 -2.83 6.79
C GLY A 382 3.30 -3.33 6.29
N SER A 383 2.90 -4.57 6.57
CA SER A 383 1.59 -5.12 6.14
C SER A 383 0.40 -4.31 6.64
N VAL A 384 0.51 -3.64 7.80
CA VAL A 384 -0.56 -2.74 8.27
C VAL A 384 -0.75 -1.55 7.32
N TYR A 385 0.35 -0.93 6.91
CA TYR A 385 0.34 0.16 5.92
C TYR A 385 -0.14 -0.33 4.54
N GLU A 386 0.31 -1.52 4.14
CA GLU A 386 -0.11 -2.14 2.88
C GLU A 386 -1.63 -2.42 2.88
N LEU A 387 -2.18 -3.00 3.96
CA LEU A 387 -3.62 -3.25 4.05
C LEU A 387 -4.44 -1.97 4.19
N SER A 388 -3.95 -0.96 4.91
CA SER A 388 -4.62 0.34 5.00
C SER A 388 -4.71 0.98 3.63
N THR A 389 -3.63 0.91 2.85
CA THR A 389 -3.58 1.42 1.48
C THR A 389 -4.44 0.59 0.54
N ALA A 390 -4.41 -0.74 0.64
CA ALA A 390 -5.21 -1.65 -0.17
C ALA A 390 -6.72 -1.48 0.11
N SER A 391 -7.13 -1.32 1.36
CA SER A 391 -8.51 -1.03 1.74
C SER A 391 -9.02 0.25 1.08
N LYS A 392 -8.27 1.35 1.20
CA LYS A 392 -8.57 2.62 0.54
C LYS A 392 -8.62 2.48 -0.98
N MET A 393 -7.71 1.69 -1.56
CA MET A 393 -7.65 1.41 -3.00
C MET A 393 -8.91 0.69 -3.48
N MET A 394 -9.35 -0.33 -2.76
CA MET A 394 -10.57 -1.08 -3.07
C MET A 394 -11.82 -0.21 -2.88
N PHE A 395 -11.88 0.58 -1.81
CA PHE A 395 -12.98 1.51 -1.56
C PHE A 395 -13.14 2.53 -2.71
N LEU A 396 -12.03 3.12 -3.16
CA LEU A 396 -12.02 4.06 -4.30
C LEU A 396 -12.41 3.37 -5.61
N ALA A 397 -11.88 2.17 -5.88
CA ALA A 397 -12.23 1.39 -7.07
C ALA A 397 -13.74 1.10 -7.14
N LYS A 398 -14.32 0.63 -6.01
CA LYS A 398 -15.75 0.35 -5.86
C LYS A 398 -16.60 1.59 -6.13
N HIS A 399 -16.27 2.73 -5.52
CA HIS A 399 -17.04 3.97 -5.67
C HIS A 399 -16.92 4.61 -7.05
N ARG A 400 -15.76 4.47 -7.70
CA ARG A 400 -15.56 4.96 -9.08
C ARG A 400 -16.06 3.99 -10.14
N GLN A 401 -16.55 2.80 -9.74
CA GLN A 401 -16.89 1.70 -10.64
C GLN A 401 -15.75 1.40 -11.63
N SER A 402 -14.52 1.41 -11.11
CA SER A 402 -13.30 1.22 -11.88
C SER A 402 -12.48 0.06 -11.33
N ILE A 403 -11.41 -0.29 -12.04
CA ILE A 403 -10.40 -1.22 -11.53
C ILE A 403 -9.44 -0.50 -10.55
N PRO A 404 -8.72 -1.24 -9.68
CA PRO A 404 -7.76 -0.67 -8.73
C PRO A 404 -6.45 -0.23 -9.42
N LYS A 405 -6.55 0.72 -10.34
CA LYS A 405 -5.44 1.26 -11.12
C LYS A 405 -5.56 2.78 -11.23
N ASP A 406 -4.43 3.46 -11.05
CA ASP A 406 -4.29 4.91 -11.24
C ASP A 406 -5.20 5.78 -10.34
N LEU A 407 -5.54 5.27 -9.15
CA LEU A 407 -6.43 5.90 -8.17
C LEU A 407 -5.77 6.98 -7.28
N GLY A 408 -4.54 7.42 -7.59
CA GLY A 408 -3.76 8.33 -6.73
C GLY A 408 -3.07 7.66 -5.53
N ILE A 409 -3.33 6.38 -5.29
CA ILE A 409 -2.64 5.55 -4.30
C ILE A 409 -2.14 4.24 -4.94
N ASN A 410 -1.01 3.74 -4.46
CA ASN A 410 -0.39 2.52 -4.99
C ASN A 410 0.54 1.87 -3.95
N LEU A 411 0.94 0.62 -4.23
CA LEU A 411 1.88 -0.17 -3.45
C LEU A 411 3.02 -0.73 -4.33
N VAL A 412 3.37 0.00 -5.38
CA VAL A 412 4.51 -0.36 -6.25
C VAL A 412 5.75 0.36 -5.70
N GLU A 413 6.43 -0.28 -4.73
CA GLU A 413 7.54 0.37 -4.01
C GLU A 413 8.92 0.04 -4.58
N PHE A 414 9.19 -1.24 -4.88
CA PHE A 414 10.52 -1.69 -5.32
C PHE A 414 10.75 -1.59 -6.83
N LYS A 415 9.73 -1.21 -7.59
CA LYS A 415 9.77 -1.12 -9.06
C LYS A 415 9.24 0.24 -9.49
N ASP A 416 9.73 0.73 -10.62
CA ASP A 416 9.09 1.87 -11.26
C ASP A 416 7.82 1.41 -11.97
N LYS A 417 6.69 2.02 -11.62
CA LYS A 417 5.40 1.83 -12.31
C LYS A 417 5.50 2.17 -13.81
N HIS A 418 6.36 3.12 -14.17
CA HIS A 418 6.61 3.55 -15.53
C HIS A 418 8.10 3.55 -15.82
N LYS A 419 8.52 2.90 -16.93
CA LYS A 419 9.89 3.01 -17.40
C LYS A 419 10.24 4.46 -17.70
N ARG A 420 11.44 4.87 -17.28
CA ARG A 420 12.02 6.17 -17.61
C ARG A 420 12.36 6.20 -19.11
N LEU A 421 11.46 6.76 -19.93
CA LEU A 421 11.64 6.89 -21.39
C LEU A 421 12.29 8.22 -21.80
N ASP A 422 12.57 9.12 -20.85
CA ASP A 422 13.18 10.43 -21.06
C ASP A 422 14.71 10.41 -21.20
N ILE A 423 15.35 9.24 -21.23
CA ILE A 423 16.72 9.14 -21.72
C ILE A 423 16.65 9.13 -23.24
N ILE A 424 16.60 10.33 -23.82
CA ILE A 424 16.73 10.52 -25.25
C ILE A 424 18.18 10.12 -25.59
N GLU A 425 18.37 9.02 -26.31
CA GLU A 425 19.70 8.51 -26.75
C GLU A 425 20.51 9.53 -27.57
N ASN A 426 19.88 10.62 -28.04
CA ASN A 426 20.50 11.67 -28.84
C ASN A 426 21.71 12.35 -28.16
N GLU A 427 21.82 12.36 -26.83
CA GLU A 427 23.04 12.87 -26.15
C GLU A 427 24.27 11.99 -26.37
N THR A 428 24.05 10.72 -26.73
CA THR A 428 25.11 9.74 -27.00
C THR A 428 25.35 9.49 -28.49
N ASP A 429 24.57 10.12 -29.37
CA ASP A 429 24.73 9.99 -30.82
C ASP A 429 26.11 10.46 -31.29
N GLY A 430 26.86 9.56 -31.93
CA GLY A 430 28.22 9.82 -32.38
C GLY A 430 29.28 9.86 -31.27
N VAL A 431 28.92 9.56 -30.02
CA VAL A 431 29.86 9.42 -28.89
C VAL A 431 30.39 7.97 -28.86
N PRO A 432 31.72 7.75 -28.88
CA PRO A 432 32.28 6.40 -28.80
C PRO A 432 31.95 5.70 -27.48
N GLU A 433 31.33 4.51 -27.57
CA GLU A 433 31.12 3.63 -26.42
C GLU A 433 32.42 2.88 -26.09
N VAL A 434 32.92 3.02 -24.86
CA VAL A 434 34.12 2.31 -24.38
C VAL A 434 33.76 1.41 -23.21
N LYS A 435 34.10 0.12 -23.31
CA LYS A 435 33.92 -0.88 -22.25
C LYS A 435 35.23 -1.21 -21.57
N GLN A 436 35.17 -1.54 -20.28
CA GLN A 436 36.35 -2.01 -19.55
C GLN A 436 36.88 -3.30 -20.18
N ALA A 437 38.15 -3.31 -20.57
CA ALA A 437 38.78 -4.50 -21.15
C ALA A 437 39.26 -5.51 -20.09
N LYS A 438 39.77 -5.03 -18.93
CA LYS A 438 40.29 -5.86 -17.83
C LYS A 438 40.10 -5.18 -16.46
N PRO A 439 39.88 -5.93 -15.37
CA PRO A 439 39.77 -5.39 -14.02
C PRO A 439 41.10 -4.83 -13.52
N MET A 440 41.05 -3.85 -12.62
CA MET A 440 42.23 -3.33 -11.93
C MET A 440 42.81 -4.38 -10.97
N LYS A 441 44.14 -4.36 -10.79
CA LYS A 441 44.79 -5.21 -9.79
C LYS A 441 44.51 -4.69 -8.38
N PHE A 442 44.03 -5.56 -7.49
CA PHE A 442 43.80 -5.20 -6.09
C PHE A 442 45.11 -4.83 -5.36
N VAL A 443 45.11 -3.69 -4.69
CA VAL A 443 46.22 -3.19 -3.87
C VAL A 443 45.66 -2.66 -2.56
N ARG A 444 46.19 -3.13 -1.42
CA ARG A 444 45.76 -2.69 -0.10
C ARG A 444 46.06 -1.20 0.12
N ASP A 445 45.11 -0.50 0.71
CA ASP A 445 45.30 0.87 1.16
C ASP A 445 46.23 0.92 2.38
N LYS A 446 47.12 1.90 2.41
CA LYS A 446 48.07 2.09 3.51
C LYS A 446 47.39 2.67 4.77
N ALA A 447 46.26 3.34 4.61
CA ALA A 447 45.52 3.93 5.73
C ALA A 447 44.83 2.86 6.59
N GLY A 448 44.36 1.78 5.98
CA GLY A 448 43.71 0.67 6.67
C GLY A 448 42.65 -0.01 5.81
N SER A 449 41.77 -0.78 6.47
CA SER A 449 40.60 -1.44 5.88
C SER A 449 39.36 -1.21 6.72
N PHE A 450 38.17 -1.42 6.17
CA PHE A 450 36.91 -1.24 6.88
C PHE A 450 36.07 -2.51 6.92
N LYS A 451 35.39 -2.73 8.04
CA LYS A 451 34.25 -3.64 8.16
C LYS A 451 32.99 -2.80 8.34
N ILE A 452 31.99 -3.04 7.50
CA ILE A 452 30.70 -2.36 7.55
C ILE A 452 29.66 -3.33 8.10
N SER A 453 28.75 -2.82 8.92
CA SER A 453 27.58 -3.55 9.42
C SER A 453 26.40 -2.60 9.58
N VAL A 454 25.19 -3.15 9.60
CA VAL A 454 23.95 -2.40 9.82
C VAL A 454 23.30 -2.88 11.12
N ASP A 455 22.88 -1.93 11.95
CA ASP A 455 22.11 -2.16 13.17
C ASP A 455 20.67 -1.71 12.91
N TYR A 456 19.73 -2.67 12.89
CA TYR A 456 18.34 -2.46 12.46
C TYR A 456 17.46 -2.12 13.66
N GLY A 457 16.86 -0.93 13.64
CA GLY A 457 15.81 -0.54 14.56
C GLY A 457 14.40 -0.86 14.06
N THR A 458 13.41 -0.61 14.90
CA THR A 458 11.98 -0.74 14.57
C THR A 458 11.55 0.22 13.46
N THR A 459 12.26 1.34 13.30
CA THR A 459 12.12 2.29 12.20
C THR A 459 13.47 2.61 11.55
N VAL A 460 13.47 3.10 10.31
CA VAL A 460 14.70 3.55 9.62
C VAL A 460 15.45 4.63 10.43
N LYS A 461 14.71 5.52 11.12
CA LYS A 461 15.29 6.58 11.97
C LYS A 461 16.06 6.02 13.17
N SER A 462 15.62 4.87 13.70
CA SER A 462 16.28 4.17 14.80
C SER A 462 17.39 3.22 14.35
N SER A 463 17.51 2.95 13.04
CA SER A 463 18.59 2.14 12.46
C SER A 463 19.85 2.96 12.21
N ARG A 464 21.02 2.31 12.15
CA ARG A 464 22.31 2.97 11.89
C ARG A 464 23.31 2.07 11.17
N ILE A 465 24.15 2.70 10.35
CA ILE A 465 25.28 2.06 9.67
C ILE A 465 26.52 2.24 10.55
N ILE A 466 27.31 1.18 10.68
CA ILE A 466 28.51 1.13 11.51
C ILE A 466 29.69 0.76 10.61
N ALA A 467 30.67 1.65 10.48
CA ALA A 467 31.93 1.41 9.79
C ALA A 467 33.08 1.34 10.79
N THR A 468 33.65 0.15 10.95
CA THR A 468 34.81 -0.10 11.81
C THR A 468 36.09 -0.06 11.00
N HIS A 469 36.98 0.89 11.29
CA HIS A 469 38.29 1.01 10.66
C HIS A 469 39.32 0.13 11.36
N PHE A 470 40.21 -0.49 10.57
CA PHE A 470 41.28 -1.36 11.04
C PHE A 470 42.62 -0.92 10.49
N LYS A 471 43.59 -0.75 11.39
CA LYS A 471 44.99 -0.52 11.06
C LYS A 471 45.86 -1.66 11.59
N LYS A 472 46.63 -2.30 10.72
CA LYS A 472 47.42 -3.51 11.05
C LYS A 472 46.58 -4.59 11.75
N ASN A 473 45.37 -4.84 11.25
CA ASN A 473 44.40 -5.81 11.77
C ASN A 473 43.89 -5.54 13.21
N LYS A 474 43.99 -4.30 13.69
CA LYS A 474 43.38 -3.87 14.96
C LYS A 474 42.36 -2.78 14.70
N ALA A 475 41.17 -2.92 15.26
CA ALA A 475 40.16 -1.87 15.23
C ALA A 475 40.69 -0.66 16.02
N ASP A 476 40.69 0.51 15.39
CA ASP A 476 41.19 1.75 15.98
C ASP A 476 40.19 2.91 15.94
N LEU A 477 39.10 2.79 15.15
CA LEU A 477 38.01 3.76 15.10
C LEU A 477 36.70 3.10 14.65
N VAL A 478 35.58 3.55 15.19
CA VAL A 478 34.22 3.24 14.71
C VAL A 478 33.55 4.55 14.30
N ILE A 479 32.98 4.58 13.10
CA ILE A 479 32.19 5.69 12.58
C ILE A 479 30.76 5.18 12.43
N VAL A 480 29.79 5.94 12.94
CA VAL A 480 28.37 5.58 12.92
C VAL A 480 27.60 6.73 12.27
N GLY A 481 26.63 6.39 11.42
CA GLY A 481 25.76 7.37 10.77
C GLY A 481 24.46 6.74 10.30
N ASN A 482 23.49 7.60 9.98
CA ASN A 482 22.21 7.21 9.39
C ASN A 482 22.24 7.26 7.85
N THR A 483 23.31 7.79 7.26
CA THR A 483 23.51 7.83 5.81
C THR A 483 24.92 7.42 5.41
N ALA A 484 25.07 6.87 4.20
CA ALA A 484 26.37 6.57 3.62
C ALA A 484 27.25 7.83 3.54
N LYS A 485 26.62 8.97 3.25
CA LYS A 485 27.26 10.28 3.14
C LYS A 485 27.95 10.72 4.42
N GLU A 486 27.24 10.69 5.55
CA GLU A 486 27.84 11.00 6.86
C GLU A 486 29.12 10.20 7.11
N ILE A 487 29.11 8.91 6.74
CA ILE A 487 30.24 8.02 7.00
C ILE A 487 31.39 8.27 6.03
N TYR A 488 31.15 8.34 4.72
CA TYR A 488 32.25 8.53 3.77
C TYR A 488 32.86 9.93 3.87
N GLU A 489 32.09 10.96 4.19
CA GLU A 489 32.62 12.31 4.41
C GLU A 489 33.54 12.32 5.62
N GLU A 490 33.17 11.63 6.70
CA GLU A 490 34.02 11.54 7.89
C GLU A 490 35.29 10.71 7.63
N ILE A 491 35.21 9.64 6.85
CA ILE A 491 36.38 8.87 6.39
C ILE A 491 37.35 9.76 5.59
N ILE A 492 36.83 10.60 4.69
CA ILE A 492 37.61 11.54 3.88
C ILE A 492 38.24 12.63 4.75
N ASN A 493 37.45 13.26 5.64
CA ASN A 493 37.91 14.31 6.54
C ASN A 493 39.04 13.84 7.44
N LYS A 494 38.93 12.60 7.96
CA LYS A 494 39.98 11.96 8.77
C LYS A 494 41.13 11.37 7.96
N LYS A 495 41.09 11.45 6.63
CA LYS A 495 42.11 10.91 5.71
C LYS A 495 42.38 9.41 5.93
N LEU A 496 41.33 8.63 6.16
CA LEU A 496 41.40 7.19 6.45
C LEU A 496 41.38 6.31 5.19
N VAL A 497 41.38 6.94 4.01
CA VAL A 497 41.50 6.31 2.69
C VAL A 497 42.48 7.11 1.85
N THR A 498 43.40 6.44 1.15
CA THR A 498 44.43 7.07 0.31
C THR A 498 44.37 6.64 -1.14
N ARG A 499 43.64 5.57 -1.46
CA ARG A 499 43.50 5.04 -2.82
C ARG A 499 42.11 5.32 -3.37
N MET A 500 42.03 5.80 -4.62
CA MET A 500 40.75 6.16 -5.26
C MET A 500 39.84 4.94 -5.46
N GLU A 501 40.42 3.78 -5.80
CA GLU A 501 39.67 2.54 -5.94
C GLU A 501 39.09 2.05 -4.60
N HIS A 502 39.79 2.27 -3.49
CA HIS A 502 39.29 1.92 -2.16
C HIS A 502 38.18 2.89 -1.74
N ALA A 503 38.32 4.18 -2.05
CA ALA A 503 37.26 5.17 -1.83
C ALA A 503 36.00 4.82 -2.65
N ALA A 504 36.14 4.42 -3.92
CA ALA A 504 35.02 3.99 -4.76
C ALA A 504 34.32 2.74 -4.21
N TYR A 505 35.09 1.74 -3.77
CA TYR A 505 34.56 0.53 -3.11
C TYR A 505 33.82 0.87 -1.81
N LEU A 506 34.40 1.71 -0.95
CA LEU A 506 33.75 2.15 0.30
C LEU A 506 32.45 2.90 0.03
N GLY A 507 32.43 3.80 -0.95
CA GLY A 507 31.21 4.48 -1.38
C GLY A 507 30.12 3.50 -1.82
N SER A 508 30.49 2.50 -2.61
CA SER A 508 29.57 1.43 -3.06
C SER A 508 29.02 0.60 -1.90
N GLU A 509 29.88 0.12 -1.00
CA GLU A 509 29.46 -0.71 0.14
C GLU A 509 28.64 0.07 1.16
N LEU A 510 28.99 1.33 1.44
CA LEU A 510 28.22 2.20 2.35
C LEU A 510 26.85 2.52 1.75
N GLN A 511 26.77 2.80 0.44
CA GLN A 511 25.50 3.00 -0.24
C GLN A 511 24.65 1.71 -0.20
N LYS A 512 25.26 0.54 -0.42
CA LYS A 512 24.58 -0.76 -0.30
C LYS A 512 24.06 -0.99 1.13
N ALA A 513 24.84 -0.67 2.15
CA ALA A 513 24.43 -0.75 3.56
C ALA A 513 23.26 0.20 3.86
N GLN A 514 23.27 1.43 3.30
CA GLN A 514 22.16 2.36 3.44
C GLN A 514 20.88 1.83 2.77
N ILE A 515 20.98 1.28 1.56
CA ILE A 515 19.83 0.69 0.87
C ILE A 515 19.28 -0.51 1.66
N ALA A 516 20.16 -1.38 2.15
CA ALA A 516 19.78 -2.52 2.99
C ALA A 516 19.04 -2.08 4.27
N MET A 517 19.57 -1.04 4.94
CA MET A 517 18.96 -0.45 6.13
C MET A 517 17.56 0.12 5.87
N ILE A 518 17.36 0.80 4.73
CA ILE A 518 16.07 1.39 4.34
C ILE A 518 15.06 0.29 3.97
N THR A 519 15.51 -0.71 3.22
CA THR A 519 14.65 -1.78 2.67
C THR A 519 14.43 -2.94 3.63
N GLY A 520 15.13 -2.97 4.77
CA GLY A 520 15.11 -4.09 5.71
C GLY A 520 15.81 -5.36 5.23
N LYS A 521 16.52 -5.31 4.10
CA LYS A 521 17.27 -6.47 3.58
C LYS A 521 18.53 -6.72 4.40
N GLU A 522 18.92 -7.98 4.53
CA GLU A 522 20.15 -8.34 5.22
C GLU A 522 21.39 -7.85 4.45
N TYR A 523 22.12 -6.91 5.05
CA TYR A 523 23.41 -6.46 4.54
C TYR A 523 24.52 -7.45 4.91
N VAL A 524 25.17 -8.01 3.89
CA VAL A 524 26.44 -8.73 4.02
C VAL A 524 27.46 -8.07 3.10
N GLN A 525 28.55 -7.58 3.68
CA GLN A 525 29.63 -6.93 2.92
C GLN A 525 30.16 -7.88 1.84
N ASP A 526 30.47 -7.34 0.66
CA ASP A 526 30.92 -8.08 -0.54
C ASP A 526 29.88 -8.99 -1.24
N PHE A 527 28.68 -9.18 -0.67
CA PHE A 527 27.59 -9.90 -1.33
C PHE A 527 26.60 -8.95 -1.99
N ASP A 528 25.98 -9.38 -3.08
CA ASP A 528 24.94 -8.60 -3.74
C ASP A 528 23.71 -8.46 -2.86
N LEU A 529 23.13 -7.26 -2.83
CA LEU A 529 21.94 -6.98 -2.04
C LEU A 529 20.66 -7.47 -2.72
N PHE A 530 20.65 -7.44 -4.05
CA PHE A 530 19.54 -7.91 -4.89
C PHE A 530 20.07 -8.92 -5.89
N LYS A 531 19.30 -9.99 -6.09
CA LYS A 531 19.57 -10.95 -7.16
C LYS A 531 19.11 -10.36 -8.49
N ASN A 532 19.88 -10.63 -9.54
CA ASN A 532 19.52 -10.22 -10.90
C ASN A 532 18.29 -11.01 -11.38
N PRO A 533 17.18 -10.34 -11.78
CA PRO A 533 16.00 -11.04 -12.26
C PRO A 533 16.23 -11.93 -13.49
N ASP A 534 17.22 -11.61 -14.32
CA ASP A 534 17.59 -12.44 -15.47
C ASP A 534 18.26 -13.77 -15.08
N GLU A 535 18.75 -13.84 -13.83
CA GLU A 535 19.38 -15.02 -13.22
C GLU A 535 18.38 -15.88 -12.42
N PHE A 536 17.09 -15.50 -12.34
CA PHE A 536 16.03 -16.32 -11.73
C PHE A 536 15.65 -17.56 -12.54
N LYS A 537 16.30 -17.79 -13.68
CA LYS A 537 16.10 -18.96 -14.52
C LYS A 537 16.72 -20.18 -13.83
N ILE A 538 15.88 -21.14 -13.44
CA ILE A 538 16.29 -22.46 -12.95
C ILE A 538 16.83 -23.29 -14.11
#